data_AF-A0A2V7G7B0-F1
#
_entry.id   AF-A0A2V7G7B0-F1
#
_cell.length_a   1.000
_cell.length_b   1.000
_cell.length_c   1.000
_cell.angle_alpha   90.00
_cell.angle_beta   90.00
_cell.angle_gamma   90.00
#
_symmetry.space_group_name_H-M   'P 1'
#
loop_
_entity.id
_entity.type
_entity.pdbx_description
1 polymer ?
#
loop_
_entity_poly.entity_id
_entity_poly.type
_entity_poly.pdbx_seq_one_letter_code
_entity_poly.pdbx_strand_id
1 'polypeptide(L)'
;MCFALDGGVWLHRHVHNGERMVHLVSADKQRLLALGAELGMRPEWLQYKPLKDPRTGIRVPAWHWDLWGAQLRQLDDRSATS
;
A
#
# COMPACT_ATOMS: atom_id res chain seq x y z
N MET A 1 8.71 0.15 -8.09
CA MET A 1 8.63 1.61 -7.82
C MET A 1 8.14 2.42 -9.02
N CYS A 2 8.78 2.39 -10.20
CA CYS A 2 8.32 3.18 -11.37
C CYS A 2 6.86 2.89 -11.79
N PHE A 3 6.46 1.62 -11.81
CA PHE A 3 5.06 1.26 -12.09
C PHE A 3 4.06 1.96 -11.14
N ALA A 4 4.39 2.07 -9.85
CA ALA A 4 3.56 2.77 -8.88
C ALA A 4 3.55 4.29 -9.10
N LEU A 5 4.70 4.86 -9.49
CA LEU A 5 4.85 6.27 -9.83
C LEU A 5 4.06 6.65 -11.09
N ASP A 6 3.92 5.72 -12.03
CA ASP A 6 3.15 5.90 -13.26
C ASP A 6 1.64 5.65 -13.06
N GLY A 7 1.18 5.62 -11.81
CA GLY A 7 -0.23 5.42 -11.44
C GLY A 7 -0.68 3.96 -11.42
N GLY A 8 0.22 3.00 -11.60
CA GLY A 8 -0.04 1.59 -11.28
C GLY A 8 -0.18 1.40 -9.77
N VAL A 9 -0.78 0.28 -9.34
CA VAL A 9 -0.81 -0.12 -7.93
C VAL A 9 0.16 -1.28 -7.74
N TRP A 10 1.14 -1.10 -6.86
CA TRP A 10 2.14 -2.11 -6.59
C TRP A 10 1.92 -2.74 -5.22
N LEU A 11 1.59 -4.03 -5.23
CA LEU A 11 1.47 -4.87 -4.05
C LEU A 11 2.78 -5.63 -3.81
N HIS A 12 3.26 -5.61 -2.58
CA HIS A 12 4.41 -6.37 -2.14
C HIS A 12 4.12 -6.99 -0.77
N ARG A 13 4.47 -8.26 -0.57
CA ARG A 13 4.36 -8.95 0.72
C ARG A 13 5.76 -9.32 1.19
N HIS A 14 6.04 -9.11 2.47
CA HIS A 14 7.37 -9.34 3.03
C HIS A 14 7.28 -9.91 4.45
N VAL A 15 8.33 -10.61 4.89
CA VAL A 15 8.49 -11.04 6.29
C VAL A 15 9.74 -10.35 6.82
N HIS A 16 9.58 -9.51 7.84
CA HIS A 16 10.66 -8.78 8.49
C HIS A 16 10.80 -9.24 9.95
N ASN A 17 11.97 -9.78 10.32
CA ASN A 17 12.22 -10.33 11.66
C ASN A 17 11.13 -11.31 12.16
N GLY A 18 10.61 -12.15 11.26
CA GLY A 18 9.53 -13.10 11.56
C GLY A 18 8.12 -12.52 11.52
N GLU A 19 7.97 -11.20 11.37
CA GLU A 19 6.66 -10.54 11.27
C GLU A 19 6.24 -10.34 9.80
N ARG A 20 5.01 -10.73 9.47
CA ARG A 20 4.43 -10.56 8.12
C ARG A 20 4.01 -9.10 7.92
N MET A 21 4.24 -8.61 6.70
CA MET A 21 3.85 -7.27 6.26
C MET A 21 3.31 -7.31 4.83
N VAL A 22 2.35 -6.43 4.56
CA VAL A 22 1.81 -6.13 3.24
C VAL A 22 2.01 -4.64 2.96
N HIS A 23 2.65 -4.36 1.83
CA HIS A 23 2.84 -3.03 1.29
C HIS A 23 2.00 -2.85 0.04
N LEU A 24 1.16 -1.82 0.00
CA LEU A 24 0.44 -1.42 -1.21
C LEU A 24 0.68 0.06 -1.48
N VAL A 25 1.11 0.41 -2.70
CA VAL A 25 1.52 1.77 -3.03
C VAL A 25 1.10 2.20 -4.42
N SER A 26 0.75 3.49 -4.56
CA SER A 26 0.58 4.18 -5.85
C SER A 26 0.80 5.69 -5.72
N ALA A 27 1.18 6.34 -6.83
CA ALA A 27 1.06 7.78 -7.02
C ALA A 27 -0.34 8.23 -7.48
N ASP A 28 -1.25 7.28 -7.77
CA ASP A 28 -2.68 7.55 -7.99
C ASP A 28 -3.46 7.18 -6.72
N LYS A 29 -3.82 8.19 -5.92
CA LYS A 29 -4.58 8.00 -4.68
C LYS A 29 -5.94 7.34 -4.92
N GLN A 30 -6.64 7.74 -5.98
CA GLN A 30 -8.01 7.30 -6.21
C GLN A 30 -8.03 5.82 -6.61
N ARG A 31 -7.14 5.43 -7.53
CA ARG A 31 -6.97 4.02 -7.90
C ARG A 31 -6.53 3.16 -6.73
N LEU A 32 -5.61 3.66 -5.89
CA LEU A 32 -5.19 2.94 -4.70
C LEU A 32 -6.34 2.74 -3.71
N LEU A 33 -7.15 3.78 -3.45
CA LEU A 33 -8.32 3.69 -2.58
C LEU A 33 -9.36 2.71 -3.11
N ALA A 34 -9.63 2.73 -4.42
CA ALA A 34 -10.57 1.81 -5.06
C ALA A 34 -10.15 0.34 -4.86
N LEU A 35 -8.90 0.00 -5.20
CA LEU A 35 -8.39 -1.37 -4.99
C LEU A 35 -8.32 -1.73 -3.51
N GLY A 36 -7.94 -0.78 -2.66
CA GLY A 36 -7.89 -1.00 -1.21
C GLY A 36 -9.26 -1.36 -0.63
N ALA A 37 -10.33 -0.72 -1.10
CA ALA A 37 -11.69 -1.05 -0.69
C ALA A 37 -12.06 -2.49 -1.07
N GLU A 38 -11.73 -2.93 -2.29
CA GLU A 38 -11.94 -4.32 -2.74
C GLU A 38 -11.14 -5.33 -1.90
N LEU A 39 -9.97 -4.93 -1.41
CA LEU A 39 -9.09 -5.75 -0.58
C LEU A 39 -9.38 -5.62 0.94
N GLY A 40 -10.38 -4.84 1.36
CA GLY A 40 -10.69 -4.62 2.77
C GLY A 40 -9.67 -3.75 3.55
N MET A 41 -8.80 -3.03 2.83
CA MET A 41 -7.87 -2.04 3.39
C MET A 41 -8.61 -0.76 3.79
N ARG A 42 -8.37 -0.29 5.01
CA ARG A 42 -9.09 0.86 5.57
C ARG A 42 -8.42 2.18 5.18
N PRO A 43 -9.17 3.19 4.70
CA PRO A 43 -8.62 4.52 4.38
C PRO A 43 -7.87 5.16 5.55
N GLU A 44 -8.32 4.94 6.80
CA GLU A 44 -7.65 5.48 8.01
C GLU A 44 -6.22 4.97 8.21
N TRP A 45 -5.83 3.86 7.57
CA TRP A 45 -4.48 3.32 7.62
C TRP A 45 -3.57 3.89 6.52
N LEU A 46 -4.13 4.67 5.59
CA LEU A 46 -3.41 5.18 4.44
C LEU A 46 -2.45 6.28 4.85
N GLN A 47 -1.20 6.16 4.43
CA GLN A 47 -0.14 7.11 4.72
C GLN A 47 0.21 7.90 3.46
N TYR A 48 0.49 9.20 3.61
CA TYR A 48 1.12 10.00 2.57
C TYR A 48 2.64 10.00 2.75
N LYS A 49 3.36 9.50 1.76
CA LYS A 49 4.83 9.44 1.78
C LYS A 49 5.36 9.57 0.36
N PRO A 50 5.85 10.75 -0.06
CA PRO A 50 6.36 10.94 -1.41
C PRO A 50 7.49 9.97 -1.76
N LEU A 51 7.44 9.44 -2.97
CA LEU A 51 8.49 8.60 -3.54
C LEU A 51 9.46 9.43 -4.37
N LYS A 52 10.76 9.17 -4.25
CA LYS A 52 11.76 9.76 -5.14
C LYS A 52 11.72 9.02 -6.47
N ASP A 53 11.40 9.71 -7.55
CA ASP A 53 11.44 9.15 -8.89
C ASP A 53 12.91 8.90 -9.29
N PRO A 54 13.32 7.66 -9.59
CA PRO A 54 14.72 7.36 -9.95
C PRO A 54 15.10 7.91 -11.34
N ARG A 55 14.11 8.26 -12.17
CA ARG A 55 14.33 8.79 -13.53
C ARG A 55 14.71 10.27 -13.50
N THR A 56 14.17 11.02 -12.54
CA THR A 56 14.30 12.49 -12.47
C THR A 56 14.91 12.99 -11.17
N GLY A 57 14.94 12.16 -10.12
CA GLY A 57 15.35 12.54 -8.78
C GLY A 57 14.32 13.35 -7.98
N ILE A 58 13.19 13.72 -8.59
CA ILE A 58 12.12 14.53 -7.99
C ILE A 58 11.24 13.66 -7.09
N ARG A 59 10.74 14.21 -5.98
CA ARG A 59 9.74 13.54 -5.14
C ARG A 59 8.34 13.74 -5.71
N VAL A 60 7.65 12.63 -5.95
CA VAL A 60 6.27 12.58 -6.46
C VAL A 60 5.33 12.19 -5.31
N PRO A 61 4.16 12.85 -5.17
CA PRO A 61 3.11 12.41 -4.25
C PRO A 61 2.82 10.92 -4.37
N ALA A 62 2.82 10.20 -3.25
CA ALA A 62 2.48 8.79 -3.21
C ALA A 62 1.80 8.43 -1.89
N TRP A 63 0.97 7.40 -1.95
CA TRP A 63 0.21 6.89 -0.81
C TRP A 63 0.48 5.42 -0.61
N HIS A 64 0.51 5.03 0.65
CA HIS A 64 0.98 3.72 1.08
C HIS A 64 0.06 3.14 2.14
N TRP A 65 -0.21 1.85 2.04
CA TRP A 65 -0.56 1.02 3.18
C TRP A 65 0.64 0.14 3.53
N ASP A 66 1.23 0.41 4.69
CA ASP A 66 2.27 -0.41 5.31
C ASP A 66 1.62 -1.20 6.45
N LEU A 67 1.05 -2.37 6.14
CA LEU A 67 0.24 -3.14 7.08
C LEU A 67 1.03 -4.31 7.66
N TRP A 68 1.04 -4.36 8.98
CA TRP A 68 1.73 -5.35 9.81
C TRP A 68 1.02 -5.43 11.16
N GLY A 69 1.44 -6.35 12.02
CA GLY A 69 0.88 -6.51 13.36
C GLY A 69 -0.65 -6.54 13.40
N ALA A 70 -1.23 -5.64 14.20
CA ALA A 70 -2.68 -5.60 14.41
C ALA A 70 -3.47 -5.24 13.16
N GLN A 71 -2.93 -4.38 12.28
CA GLN A 71 -3.64 -3.99 11.05
C GLN A 71 -3.70 -5.15 10.05
N LEU A 72 -2.59 -5.90 9.93
CA LEU A 72 -2.57 -7.08 9.06
C LEU A 72 -3.49 -8.18 9.58
N ARG A 73 -3.53 -8.43 10.90
CA ARG A 73 -4.49 -9.38 11.49
C ARG A 73 -5.95 -8.97 11.20
N GLN A 74 -6.29 -7.70 11.39
CA GLN A 74 -7.62 -7.18 11.09
C GLN A 74 -7.99 -7.30 9.59
N LEU A 75 -7.00 -7.26 8.70
CA LEU A 75 -7.20 -7.46 7.26
C LEU A 75 -7.48 -8.94 6.93
N ASP A 76 -6.69 -9.85 7.52
CA ASP A 76 -6.83 -11.29 7.34
C ASP A 76 -8.20 -11.80 7.85
N ASP A 77 -8.65 -11.32 9.02
CA ASP A 77 -9.94 -11.72 9.62
C ASP A 77 -11.14 -11.34 8.73
N ARG A 78 -11.09 -10.16 8.08
CA ARG A 78 -12.13 -9.75 7.12
C ARG A 78 -12.11 -10.59 5.85
N SER A 79 -10.92 -10.93 5.37
CA SER A 79 -10.77 -11.77 4.18
C SER A 79 -11.30 -13.19 4.40
N ALA A 80 -11.29 -13.69 5.64
CA ALA A 80 -11.84 -14.99 6.00
C ALA A 80 -13.38 -15.02 6.12
N THR A 81 -14.03 -13.86 6.16
CA THR A 81 -15.48 -13.72 6.37
C THR A 81 -16.24 -13.29 5.10
N SER A 82 -15.53 -13.11 3.97
CA SER A 82 -16.09 -12.63 2.69
C SER A 82 -16.26 -13.73 1.67
#